data_AF-A0A1H1R5Q3-F1
#
_entry.id   AF-A0A1H1R5Q3-F1
#
_cell.length_a   1.000
_cell.length_b   1.000
_cell.length_c   1.000
_cell.angle_alpha   90.00
_cell.angle_beta   90.00
_cell.angle_gamma   90.00
#
_symmetry.space_group_name_H-M   'P 1'
#
loop_
_entity.id
_entity.type
_entity.pdbx_description
1 polymer ?
#
loop_
_entity_poly.entity_id
_entity_poly.type
_entity_poly.pdbx_seq_one_letter_code
_entity_poly.pdbx_strand_id
1 'polypeptide(L)'
;MEPTNPSAPVSKGALWSGRIMSTLPVLLLIMSAVMKIAQSAEVVKGFADWPAGSAVAIGILELTCTALYLIPRTAVLGAILLAAYLGGATAVSVRMGVNFAMPVVCGVLVWGGLYLRDPRLRALIPFVR
;
A
#
# COMPACT_ATOMS: atom_id res chain seq x y z
N MET A 1 -11.83 37.56 26.54
CA MET A 1 -10.79 36.52 26.43
C MET A 1 -11.52 35.19 26.42
N GLU A 2 -11.65 34.56 25.26
CA GLU A 2 -12.41 33.33 25.06
C GLU A 2 -11.55 32.12 25.50
N PRO A 3 -12.09 31.16 26.27
CA PRO A 3 -11.30 30.04 26.78
C PRO A 3 -10.91 29.10 25.64
N THR A 4 -9.59 28.87 25.52
CA THR A 4 -8.98 27.92 24.60
C THR A 4 -9.51 26.51 24.88
N ASN A 5 -10.27 25.94 23.94
CA ASN A 5 -10.67 24.52 24.00
C ASN A 5 -9.42 23.63 24.02
N PRO A 6 -9.16 22.84 25.07
CA PRO A 6 -8.09 21.87 25.05
C PRO A 6 -8.48 20.74 24.08
N SER A 7 -7.79 20.69 22.95
CA SER A 7 -7.86 19.56 22.01
C SER A 7 -7.61 18.25 22.76
N ALA A 8 -8.62 17.38 22.81
CA ALA A 8 -8.58 16.13 23.55
C ALA A 8 -7.32 15.31 23.21
N PRO A 9 -6.65 14.68 24.20
CA PRO A 9 -5.43 13.93 23.97
C PRO A 9 -5.68 12.74 23.05
N VAL A 10 -4.87 12.60 22.00
CA VAL A 10 -4.95 11.47 21.07
C VAL A 10 -4.69 10.17 21.84
N SER A 11 -5.68 9.26 21.85
CA SER A 11 -5.59 7.96 22.50
C SER A 11 -4.40 7.15 21.98
N LYS A 12 -3.65 6.50 22.89
CA LYS A 12 -2.55 5.59 22.56
C LYS A 12 -2.98 4.46 21.61
N GLY A 13 -4.24 4.04 21.69
CA GLY A 13 -4.83 3.05 20.79
C GLY A 13 -4.95 3.56 19.35
N ALA A 14 -5.38 4.80 19.15
CA ALA A 14 -5.44 5.42 17.82
C ALA A 14 -4.04 5.55 17.18
N LEU A 15 -3.02 5.84 17.98
CA LEU A 15 -1.62 5.89 17.53
C LEU A 15 -1.09 4.50 17.13
N TRP A 16 -1.45 3.45 17.87
CA TRP A 16 -1.03 2.08 17.58
C TRP A 16 -1.79 1.44 16.41
N SER A 17 -3.10 1.66 16.30
CA SER A 17 -3.91 1.21 15.17
C SER A 17 -3.42 1.83 13.86
N GLY A 18 -3.07 3.13 13.86
CA GLY A 18 -2.47 3.79 12.70
C GLY A 18 -1.10 3.24 12.31
N ARG A 19 -0.31 2.76 13.29
CA ARG A 19 1.02 2.19 13.06
C ARG A 19 0.94 0.77 12.51
N ILE A 20 0.10 -0.09 13.08
CA ILE A 20 -0.12 -1.47 12.61
C ILE A 20 -0.76 -1.49 11.22
N MET A 21 -1.79 -0.68 10.98
CA MET A 21 -2.43 -0.59 9.65
C MET A 21 -1.48 -0.06 8.57
N SER A 22 -0.44 0.70 8.96
CA SER A 22 0.56 1.20 8.02
C SER A 22 1.72 0.22 7.80
N THR A 23 2.10 -0.58 8.80
CA THR A 23 3.31 -1.43 8.72
C THR A 23 3.07 -2.76 8.04
N LEU A 24 1.95 -3.44 8.32
CA LEU A 24 1.67 -4.76 7.75
C LEU A 24 1.65 -4.78 6.20
N PRO A 25 0.86 -3.92 5.50
CA PRO A 25 0.84 -3.95 4.05
C PRO A 25 2.20 -3.57 3.45
N VAL A 26 2.95 -2.66 4.09
CA VAL A 26 4.28 -2.27 3.63
C VAL A 26 5.26 -3.45 3.71
N LEU A 27 5.26 -4.21 4.81
CA LEU A 27 6.12 -5.39 4.94
C LEU A 27 5.81 -6.43 3.86
N LEU A 28 4.52 -6.67 3.59
CA LEU A 28 4.08 -7.61 2.56
C LEU A 28 4.52 -7.16 1.16
N LEU A 29 4.37 -5.87 0.84
CA LEU A 29 4.79 -5.29 -0.44
C LEU A 29 6.32 -5.32 -0.61
N ILE A 30 7.09 -5.02 0.44
CA ILE A 30 8.55 -5.12 0.40
C ILE A 30 8.99 -6.57 0.19
N MET A 31 8.43 -7.52 0.94
CA MET A 31 8.72 -8.94 0.77
C MET A 31 8.41 -9.41 -0.67
N SER A 32 7.23 -9.04 -1.17
CA SER A 32 6.78 -9.29 -2.54
C SER A 32 7.75 -8.73 -3.60
N ALA A 33 8.18 -7.48 -3.44
CA ALA A 33 9.15 -6.83 -4.33
C ALA A 33 10.52 -7.52 -4.28
N VAL A 34 11.00 -7.87 -3.08
CA VAL A 34 12.27 -8.58 -2.89
C VAL A 34 12.24 -9.95 -3.56
N MET A 35 11.15 -10.72 -3.42
CA MET A 35 11.03 -12.01 -4.10
C MET A 35 11.06 -11.86 -5.63
N LYS A 36 10.44 -10.79 -6.16
CA LYS A 36 10.47 -10.49 -7.61
C LYS A 36 11.86 -10.15 -8.11
N ILE A 37 12.60 -9.33 -7.37
CA ILE A 37 13.96 -8.91 -7.73
C ILE A 37 14.95 -10.07 -7.57
N ALA A 38 14.80 -10.87 -6.51
CA ALA A 38 15.62 -12.04 -6.23
C ALA A 38 15.28 -13.25 -7.12
N GLN A 39 14.26 -13.16 -7.97
CA GLN A 39 13.84 -14.22 -8.88
C GLN A 39 13.61 -15.56 -8.15
N SER A 40 12.80 -15.54 -7.08
CA SER A 40 12.45 -16.76 -6.37
C SER A 40 11.78 -17.78 -7.32
N ALA A 41 11.89 -19.08 -7.00
CA ALA A 41 11.35 -20.14 -7.86
C ALA A 41 9.85 -19.96 -8.18
N GLU A 42 9.07 -19.47 -7.22
CA GLU A 42 7.65 -19.16 -7.41
C GLU A 42 7.41 -17.98 -8.36
N VAL A 43 8.21 -16.91 -8.24
CA VAL A 43 8.16 -15.77 -9.15
C VAL A 43 8.54 -16.20 -10.56
N VAL A 44 9.65 -16.92 -10.73
CA VAL A 44 10.09 -17.39 -12.05
C VAL A 44 9.01 -18.24 -12.72
N LYS A 45 8.36 -19.12 -11.95
CA LYS A 45 7.22 -19.92 -12.44
C LYS A 45 6.02 -19.05 -12.84
N GLY A 46 5.66 -18.06 -12.03
CA GLY A 46 4.54 -17.15 -12.31
C GLY A 46 4.78 -16.21 -13.50
N PHE A 47 6.04 -15.95 -13.83
CA PHE A 47 6.47 -15.10 -14.95
C PHE A 47 6.95 -15.90 -16.17
N ALA A 48 6.70 -17.22 -16.24
CA ALA A 48 7.20 -18.08 -17.32
C ALA A 48 6.78 -17.62 -18.72
N ASP A 49 5.56 -17.10 -18.87
CA ASP A 49 5.01 -16.63 -20.14
C ASP A 49 5.25 -15.13 -20.41
N TRP A 50 6.07 -14.47 -19.58
CA TRP A 50 6.35 -13.04 -19.68
C TRP A 50 7.72 -12.79 -20.34
N PRO A 51 7.92 -11.63 -20.99
CA PRO A 51 9.23 -11.24 -21.46
C PRO A 51 10.27 -11.28 -20.34
N ALA A 52 11.50 -11.69 -20.67
CA ALA A 52 12.60 -11.74 -19.72
C ALA A 52 12.79 -10.37 -19.02
N GLY A 53 13.02 -10.41 -17.70
CA GLY A 53 13.19 -9.20 -16.88
C GLY A 53 11.89 -8.56 -16.38
N SER A 54 10.70 -9.01 -16.84
CA SER A 54 9.41 -8.45 -16.40
C SER A 54 9.22 -8.50 -14.89
N ALA A 55 9.57 -9.62 -14.24
CA ALA A 55 9.46 -9.78 -12.79
C ALA A 55 10.29 -8.72 -12.04
N VAL A 56 11.55 -8.53 -12.44
CA VAL A 56 12.48 -7.57 -11.82
C VAL A 56 11.97 -6.14 -12.03
N ALA A 57 11.54 -5.79 -13.23
CA ALA A 57 11.00 -4.45 -13.52
C ALA A 57 9.77 -4.14 -12.66
N ILE A 58 8.85 -5.10 -12.51
CA ILE A 58 7.67 -4.98 -11.65
C ILE A 58 8.05 -4.91 -10.17
N GLY A 59 9.06 -5.66 -9.73
CA GLY A 59 9.58 -5.59 -8.37
C GLY A 59 10.20 -4.23 -8.03
N ILE A 60 10.97 -3.66 -8.95
CA ILE A 60 11.54 -2.30 -8.80
C ILE A 60 10.40 -1.26 -8.74
N LEU A 61 9.39 -1.39 -9.60
CA LEU A 61 8.22 -0.51 -9.56
C LEU A 61 7.48 -0.59 -8.22
N GLU A 62 7.17 -1.80 -7.75
CA GLU A 62 6.52 -2.05 -6.46
C GLU A 62 7.30 -1.44 -5.30
N LEU A 63 8.63 -1.64 -5.28
CA LEU A 63 9.51 -1.09 -4.24
C LEU A 63 9.53 0.45 -4.29
N THR A 64 9.58 1.02 -5.49
CA THR A 64 9.57 2.48 -5.69
C THR A 64 8.28 3.10 -5.17
N CYS A 65 7.12 2.54 -5.55
CA CYS A 65 5.81 2.99 -5.06
C CYS A 65 5.71 2.86 -3.53
N THR A 66 6.23 1.77 -2.97
CA THR A 66 6.25 1.53 -1.52
C THR A 66 7.15 2.53 -0.79
N ALA A 67 8.33 2.85 -1.35
CA ALA A 67 9.23 3.86 -0.79
C ALA A 67 8.57 5.26 -0.78
N LEU A 68 7.90 5.63 -1.87
CA LEU A 68 7.14 6.89 -1.93
C LEU A 68 6.00 6.93 -0.90
N TYR A 69 5.34 5.80 -0.65
CA TYR A 69 4.28 5.68 0.35
C TYR A 69 4.81 5.83 1.79
N LEU A 70 6.04 5.37 2.04
CA LEU A 70 6.71 5.44 3.34
C LEU A 70 7.15 6.86 3.73
N ILE A 71 7.52 7.69 2.76
CA ILE A 71 7.96 9.06 3.00
C ILE A 71 6.72 9.95 3.26
N PRO A 72 6.57 10.58 4.44
CA PRO A 72 5.35 11.31 4.80
C PRO A 72 4.97 12.45 3.84
N ARG A 73 5.97 13.07 3.20
CA ARG A 73 5.77 14.15 2.21
C ARG A 73 5.18 13.66 0.89
N THR A 74 5.39 12.39 0.53
CA THR A 74 4.92 11.78 -0.72
C THR A 74 3.92 10.67 -0.50
N ALA A 75 3.48 10.43 0.75
CA ALA A 75 2.67 9.29 1.12
C ALA A 75 1.36 9.17 0.32
N VAL A 76 0.69 10.30 0.03
CA VAL A 76 -0.52 10.33 -0.81
C VAL A 76 -0.22 9.89 -2.24
N LEU A 77 0.85 10.43 -2.84
CA LEU A 77 1.29 10.00 -4.16
C LEU A 77 1.64 8.51 -4.19
N GLY A 78 2.37 8.03 -3.18
CA GLY A 78 2.70 6.62 -3.04
C GLY A 78 1.46 5.74 -2.92
N ALA A 79 0.43 6.15 -2.17
CA ALA A 79 -0.83 5.41 -2.06
C ALA A 79 -1.60 5.35 -3.39
N ILE A 80 -1.61 6.45 -4.16
CA ILE A 80 -2.21 6.49 -5.50
C ILE A 80 -1.49 5.52 -6.43
N LEU A 81 -0.16 5.57 -6.47
CA LEU A 81 0.65 4.67 -7.30
C LEU A 81 0.48 3.20 -6.88
N LEU A 82 0.43 2.92 -5.58
CA LEU A 82 0.16 1.58 -5.06
C LEU A 82 -1.26 1.10 -5.42
N ALA A 83 -2.27 1.95 -5.42
CA ALA A 83 -3.61 1.57 -5.90
C ALA A 83 -3.58 1.18 -7.38
N ALA A 84 -2.89 1.94 -8.23
CA ALA A 84 -2.72 1.59 -9.63
C ALA A 84 -1.97 0.25 -9.80
N TYR A 85 -0.85 0.08 -9.10
CA TYR A 85 -0.06 -1.16 -9.09
C TYR A 85 -0.89 -2.37 -8.64
N LEU A 86 -1.61 -2.26 -7.52
CA LEU A 86 -2.41 -3.34 -6.96
C LEU A 86 -3.66 -3.65 -7.79
N GLY A 87 -4.23 -2.65 -8.48
CA GLY A 87 -5.26 -2.88 -9.49
C GLY A 87 -4.75 -3.74 -10.65
N GLY A 88 -3.54 -3.45 -11.15
CA GLY A 88 -2.86 -4.30 -12.14
C GLY A 88 -2.59 -5.71 -11.63
N ALA A 89 -2.08 -5.84 -10.41
CA ALA A 89 -1.85 -7.14 -9.77
C ALA A 89 -3.16 -7.95 -9.63
N THR A 90 -4.26 -7.30 -9.26
CA THR A 90 -5.60 -7.91 -9.18
C THR A 90 -6.04 -8.44 -10.55
N ALA A 91 -5.92 -7.63 -11.61
CA ALA A 91 -6.28 -8.05 -12.97
C ALA A 91 -5.44 -9.24 -13.45
N VAL A 92 -4.14 -9.25 -13.15
CA VAL A 92 -3.23 -10.37 -13.48
C VAL A 92 -3.58 -11.62 -12.67
N SER A 93 -3.89 -11.50 -11.37
CA SER A 93 -4.36 -12.63 -10.55
C SER A 93 -5.62 -13.27 -11.13
N VAL A 94 -6.61 -12.47 -11.53
CA VAL A 94 -7.83 -12.95 -12.19
C VAL A 94 -7.50 -13.65 -13.51
N ARG A 95 -6.64 -13.05 -14.35
CA ARG A 95 -6.19 -13.64 -15.62
C ARG A 95 -5.52 -15.01 -15.42
N MET A 96 -4.72 -15.16 -14.36
CA MET A 96 -4.02 -16.40 -14.04
C MET A 96 -4.90 -17.43 -13.31
N GLY A 97 -6.16 -17.10 -13.00
CA GLY A 97 -7.06 -17.98 -12.25
C GLY A 97 -6.64 -18.20 -10.80
N VAL A 98 -5.84 -17.30 -10.22
CA VAL A 98 -5.38 -17.37 -8.83
C VAL A 98 -6.15 -16.38 -7.95
N ASN A 99 -6.09 -16.58 -6.63
CA ASN A 99 -6.79 -15.72 -5.68
C ASN A 99 -6.30 -14.26 -5.76
N PHE A 100 -7.22 -13.34 -6.03
CA PHE A 100 -6.96 -11.90 -6.14
C PHE A 100 -7.20 -11.13 -4.83
N ALA A 101 -7.62 -11.80 -3.75
CA ALA A 101 -7.93 -11.15 -2.49
C ALA A 101 -6.71 -10.44 -1.89
N MET A 102 -5.51 -11.00 -2.06
CA MET A 102 -4.29 -10.45 -1.48
C MET A 102 -3.97 -9.02 -1.96
N PRO A 103 -3.85 -8.73 -3.28
CA PRO A 103 -3.62 -7.36 -3.73
C PRO A 103 -4.75 -6.39 -3.34
N VAL A 104 -6.01 -6.85 -3.32
CA VAL A 104 -7.16 -6.03 -2.90
C VAL A 104 -7.08 -5.66 -1.42
N VAL A 105 -6.85 -6.63 -0.53
CA VAL A 105 -6.71 -6.41 0.91
C VAL A 105 -5.53 -5.48 1.19
N CYS A 106 -4.38 -5.69 0.54
CA CYS A 106 -3.25 -4.77 0.64
C CYS A 106 -3.64 -3.34 0.23
N GLY A 107 -4.38 -3.17 -0.87
CA GLY A 107 -4.81 -1.85 -1.34
C GLY A 107 -5.71 -1.13 -0.33
N VAL A 108 -6.68 -1.86 0.23
CA VAL A 108 -7.57 -1.36 1.28
C VAL A 108 -6.78 -0.97 2.54
N LEU A 109 -5.81 -1.79 2.95
CA LEU A 109 -4.99 -1.50 4.13
C LEU A 109 -4.08 -0.28 3.91
N VAL A 110 -3.45 -0.15 2.74
CA VAL A 110 -2.62 1.00 2.36
C VAL A 110 -3.44 2.28 2.40
N TRP A 111 -4.60 2.31 1.71
CA TRP A 111 -5.44 3.50 1.65
C TRP A 111 -6.13 3.81 2.97
N GLY A 112 -6.70 2.81 3.63
CA GLY A 112 -7.35 2.95 4.93
C GLY A 112 -6.37 3.42 6.00
N GLY A 113 -5.16 2.84 6.05
CA GLY A 113 -4.09 3.26 6.96
C GLY A 113 -3.68 4.72 6.73
N LEU A 114 -3.54 5.14 5.47
CA LEU A 114 -3.24 6.53 5.14
C LEU A 114 -4.38 7.49 5.49
N TYR A 115 -5.61 7.10 5.19
CA TYR A 115 -6.80 7.90 5.48
C TYR A 115 -6.94 8.15 6.99
N LEU A 116 -6.68 7.14 7.83
CA LEU A 116 -6.74 7.30 9.28
C LEU A 116 -5.59 8.18 9.83
N ARG A 117 -4.38 8.10 9.25
CA ARG A 117 -3.20 8.80 9.77
C ARG A 117 -3.04 10.25 9.28
N ASP A 118 -3.57 10.62 8.11
CA ASP A 118 -3.42 11.97 7.55
C ASP A 118 -4.74 12.78 7.60
N PRO A 119 -4.87 13.76 8.53
CA PRO A 119 -6.05 14.62 8.60
C PRO A 119 -6.29 15.43 7.33
N ARG A 120 -5.24 15.77 6.57
CA ARG A 120 -5.36 16.54 5.33
C ARG A 120 -6.08 15.73 4.26
N LEU A 121 -5.80 14.44 4.19
CA LEU A 121 -6.51 13.54 3.26
C LEU A 121 -7.99 13.42 3.64
N ARG A 122 -8.31 13.32 4.94
CA ARG A 122 -9.70 13.31 5.42
C ARG A 122 -10.45 14.61 5.15
N ALA A 123 -9.75 15.74 5.18
CA ALA A 123 -10.33 17.04 4.83
C ALA A 123 -10.65 17.14 3.32
N LEU A 124 -9.85 16.49 2.46
CA LEU A 124 -10.06 16.48 1.01
C LEU A 124 -11.13 15.49 0.54
N ILE A 125 -11.23 14.34 1.21
CA ILE A 125 -12.17 13.27 0.88
C ILE A 125 -13.02 12.96 2.12
N PRO A 126 -13.95 13.85 2.51
CA PRO A 126 -14.80 13.60 3.66
C PRO A 126 -15.78 12.46 3.37
N PHE A 127 -16.08 11.65 4.38
CA PHE A 127 -17.24 10.76 4.31
C PHE A 127 -18.51 11.61 4.25
N VAL A 128 -19.14 11.63 3.09
CA VAL A 128 -20.48 12.18 2.92
C VAL A 128 -21.45 11.22 3.58
N ARG A 129 -22.28 11.73 4.50
CA ARG A 129 -23.37 10.97 5.11
C ARG A 129 -24.59 10.97 4.23
#